data_AF-A0A126ZWZ6-F1
#
_entry.id   AF-A0A126ZWZ6-F1
#
_cell.length_a   1.000
_cell.length_b   1.000
_cell.length_c   1.000
_cell.angle_alpha   90.00
_cell.angle_beta   90.00
_cell.angle_gamma   90.00
#
_symmetry.space_group_name_H-M   'P 1'
#
loop_
_entity.id
_entity.type
_entity.pdbx_description
1 polymer ?
#
loop_
_entity_poly.entity_id
_entity_poly.type
_entity_poly.pdbx_seq_one_letter_code
_entity_poly.pdbx_strand_id
1 'polypeptide(L)'
;MSAVPARAPFEAAPAVPPSRGPLATAHRGHVERHRENTLPAIRAAIDAGADFVEIDVRLTRDRHVVLLHDETLERLWNDPRHIAAVHWTEAAALGSADARIPLLADALDAVAGTGSVLVIDMDEPGPAAPSVAVVHAHAEAARAAGREGARVAWCGSLEAMTRIRDLDPHASIWLPWNRRDLPPKQLLDRLRPTAVNSDHAVLSRALVDAVHASGALMTCWTVDSAESMRWALALGADAVTTNRLSVLQSVIAEGPAAWAAAQPPRSLAGDELVAAATVAYELGQWALEHTRAAALGTVRTKANAADHVTDVDLAVEQHVREVISARLPGHTVVGEEFGGAPEPGVPCWYVDPVDGTANLANGVPWTAFSLALAIDREPLVAVVADVWRGQVFSAVAGYGAEVDGALLRLATSQPPAPQQHAQPGAPHENALAGTVVATELLGHAAWPGFQAFLSALTDRFCTLRVMGSGTLALAGVALGRGSGSVIARFSPIDHLAAALLVREAGGTLLDEEGRETVWPSSGGVMAARPEQADELYEVWALALRAGQEDARNGNGQVPRVG
;
A
#
# COMPACT_ATOMS: atom_id res chain seq x y z
N MET A 1 44.10 29.84 26.58
CA MET A 1 43.22 29.34 25.51
C MET A 1 44.01 28.31 24.71
N SER A 2 43.89 27.04 25.09
CA SER A 2 44.57 25.93 24.40
C SER A 2 43.75 25.57 23.16
N ALA A 3 44.36 25.63 21.98
CA ALA A 3 43.71 25.27 20.73
C ALA A 3 43.42 23.77 20.72
N VAL A 4 42.13 23.43 20.55
CA VAL A 4 41.68 22.05 20.29
C VAL A 4 42.25 21.64 18.93
N PRO A 5 43.00 20.54 18.81
CA PRO A 5 43.54 20.12 17.53
C PRO A 5 42.41 19.70 16.59
N ALA A 6 42.51 20.11 15.32
CA ALA A 6 41.59 19.74 14.27
C ALA A 6 41.46 18.21 14.18
N ARG A 7 40.22 17.70 14.29
CA ARG A 7 39.88 16.28 14.16
C ARG A 7 40.30 15.77 12.77
N ALA A 8 41.01 14.64 12.74
CA ALA A 8 41.32 13.93 11.50
C ALA A 8 40.02 13.36 10.87
N PRO A 9 39.91 13.33 9.53
CA PRO A 9 38.69 12.97 8.82
C PRO A 9 38.28 11.50 9.01
N PHE A 10 36.97 11.25 8.96
CA PHE A 10 36.35 9.93 8.84
C PHE A 10 36.73 9.32 7.48
N GLU A 11 37.17 8.06 7.44
CA GLU A 11 37.26 7.32 6.18
C GLU A 11 35.84 7.14 5.67
N ALA A 12 35.48 7.88 4.61
CA ALA A 12 34.26 7.65 3.87
C ALA A 12 34.14 6.15 3.56
N ALA A 13 32.94 5.58 3.67
CA ALA A 13 32.70 4.22 3.17
C ALA A 13 33.26 4.16 1.73
N PRO A 14 34.11 3.18 1.40
CA PRO A 14 34.69 3.11 0.08
C PRO A 14 33.55 3.14 -0.94
N ALA A 15 33.76 3.89 -2.04
CA ALA A 15 32.96 3.71 -3.24
C ALA A 15 32.88 2.21 -3.49
N VAL A 16 31.66 1.65 -3.51
CA VAL A 16 31.46 0.23 -3.81
C VAL A 16 32.20 -0.03 -5.13
N PRO A 17 33.16 -0.98 -5.17
CA PRO A 17 33.86 -1.26 -6.41
C PRO A 17 32.84 -1.68 -7.48
N PRO A 18 32.92 -1.17 -8.71
CA PRO A 18 32.02 -1.54 -9.83
C PRO A 18 32.13 -3.03 -10.26
N SER A 19 32.89 -3.84 -9.51
CA SER A 19 33.14 -5.26 -9.78
C SER A 19 32.34 -6.22 -8.90
N ARG A 20 31.54 -5.74 -7.94
CA ARG A 20 30.52 -6.56 -7.27
C ARG A 20 29.22 -6.41 -8.06
N GLY A 21 28.53 -7.52 -8.30
CA GLY A 21 27.18 -7.48 -8.87
C GLY A 21 26.22 -6.71 -7.97
N PRO A 22 24.92 -6.69 -8.30
CA PRO A 22 23.93 -5.94 -7.53
C PRO A 22 23.92 -6.34 -6.06
N LEU A 23 23.68 -5.35 -5.20
CA LEU A 23 23.76 -5.47 -3.74
C LEU A 23 22.37 -5.65 -3.13
N ALA A 24 22.32 -6.37 -2.00
CA ALA A 24 21.08 -6.63 -1.28
C ALA A 24 20.96 -5.75 -0.02
N THR A 25 19.87 -4.99 0.08
CA THR A 25 19.52 -4.20 1.28
C THR A 25 18.34 -4.84 2.01
N ALA A 26 18.56 -5.24 3.26
CA ALA A 26 17.50 -5.73 4.14
C ALA A 26 16.78 -4.55 4.81
N HIS A 27 15.53 -4.30 4.40
CA HIS A 27 14.70 -3.23 4.94
C HIS A 27 14.30 -3.57 6.39
N ARG A 28 14.69 -2.72 7.34
CA ARG A 28 14.47 -2.90 8.79
C ARG A 28 15.02 -4.21 9.36
N GLY A 29 16.05 -4.79 8.71
CA GLY A 29 16.62 -6.11 9.04
C GLY A 29 15.91 -7.29 8.37
N HIS A 30 16.16 -8.52 8.85
CA HIS A 30 15.56 -9.73 8.27
C HIS A 30 14.13 -9.96 8.78
N VAL A 31 13.19 -9.14 8.31
CA VAL A 31 11.81 -9.08 8.83
C VAL A 31 10.96 -10.34 8.60
N GLU A 32 11.34 -11.20 7.64
CA GLU A 32 10.68 -12.51 7.46
C GLU A 32 10.86 -13.46 8.65
N ARG A 33 11.83 -13.19 9.53
CA ARG A 33 12.20 -14.08 10.67
C ARG A 33 12.11 -13.40 12.02
N HIS A 34 12.28 -12.09 12.05
CA HIS A 34 12.39 -11.31 13.27
C HIS A 34 11.55 -10.04 13.16
N ARG A 35 11.18 -9.47 14.31
CA ARG A 35 10.52 -8.18 14.34
C ARG A 35 11.43 -7.10 13.74
N GLU A 36 10.87 -6.25 12.90
CA GLU A 36 11.59 -5.13 12.27
C GLU A 36 12.31 -4.23 13.28
N ASN A 37 13.42 -3.62 12.85
CA ASN A 37 14.18 -2.63 13.64
C ASN A 37 14.71 -3.17 14.99
N THR A 38 14.89 -4.48 15.13
CA THR A 38 15.46 -5.13 16.33
C THR A 38 16.88 -5.66 16.10
N LEU A 39 17.66 -5.82 17.17
CA LEU A 39 19.02 -6.40 17.07
C LEU A 39 19.02 -7.82 16.47
N PRO A 40 18.08 -8.73 16.80
CA PRO A 40 17.99 -10.02 16.12
C PRO A 40 17.72 -9.89 14.61
N ALA A 41 16.86 -8.96 14.18
CA ALA A 41 16.62 -8.74 12.76
C ALA A 41 17.86 -8.24 12.02
N ILE A 42 18.62 -7.32 12.63
CA ILE A 42 19.88 -6.80 12.07
C ILE A 42 20.91 -7.93 11.96
N ARG A 43 21.15 -8.68 13.05
CA ARG A 43 22.11 -9.78 13.06
C ARG A 43 21.73 -10.87 12.05
N ALA A 44 20.45 -11.23 11.98
CA ALA A 44 19.97 -12.21 11.01
C ALA A 44 20.14 -11.76 9.55
N ALA A 45 20.02 -10.45 9.27
CA ALA A 45 20.30 -9.92 7.93
C ALA A 45 21.79 -10.01 7.59
N ILE A 46 22.67 -9.67 8.55
CA ILE A 46 24.14 -9.79 8.41
C ILE A 46 24.53 -11.25 8.20
N ASP A 47 24.02 -12.17 9.03
CA ASP A 47 24.30 -13.60 8.95
C ASP A 47 23.80 -14.21 7.63
N ALA A 48 22.70 -13.68 7.09
CA ALA A 48 22.19 -14.05 5.77
C ALA A 48 23.02 -13.45 4.62
N GLY A 49 23.96 -12.55 4.90
CA GLY A 49 24.85 -11.94 3.90
C GLY A 49 24.28 -10.71 3.21
N ALA A 50 23.43 -9.92 3.89
CA ALA A 50 23.00 -8.62 3.36
C ALA A 50 24.18 -7.65 3.25
N ASP A 51 24.30 -6.95 2.12
CA ASP A 51 25.33 -5.90 1.93
C ASP A 51 24.99 -4.65 2.74
N PHE A 52 23.70 -4.35 2.83
CA PHE A 52 23.16 -3.24 3.61
C PHE A 52 22.06 -3.72 4.56
N VAL A 53 22.02 -3.13 5.75
CA VAL A 53 20.88 -3.26 6.65
C VAL A 53 20.34 -1.85 6.86
N GLU A 54 19.14 -1.60 6.36
CA GLU A 54 18.44 -0.35 6.58
C GLU A 54 17.68 -0.42 7.91
N ILE A 55 17.69 0.69 8.66
CA ILE A 55 16.98 0.85 9.93
C ILE A 55 16.44 2.28 10.06
N ASP A 56 15.29 2.41 10.69
CA ASP A 56 14.63 3.68 10.95
C ASP A 56 15.00 4.23 12.32
N VAL A 57 15.18 5.54 12.46
CA VAL A 57 15.43 6.17 13.77
C VAL A 57 14.38 7.19 14.19
N ARG A 58 14.03 7.13 15.48
CA ARG A 58 13.16 8.11 16.15
C ARG A 58 13.82 8.59 17.45
N LEU A 59 13.29 9.69 18.00
CA LEU A 59 13.70 10.21 19.29
C LEU A 59 12.68 9.90 20.38
N THR A 60 13.16 9.40 21.51
CA THR A 60 12.39 9.34 22.76
C THR A 60 12.21 10.74 23.36
N ARG A 61 11.35 10.85 24.38
CA ARG A 61 11.16 12.10 25.15
C ARG A 61 12.45 12.68 25.70
N ASP A 62 13.34 11.81 26.20
CA ASP A 62 14.66 12.17 26.72
C ASP A 62 15.76 12.16 25.65
N ARG A 63 15.36 12.20 24.37
CA ARG A 63 16.21 12.39 23.18
C ARG A 63 17.24 11.29 22.93
N HIS A 64 16.99 10.08 23.41
CA HIS A 64 17.74 8.91 22.94
C HIS A 64 17.31 8.57 21.52
N VAL A 65 18.27 8.17 20.69
CA VAL A 65 18.02 7.68 19.33
C VAL A 65 17.71 6.20 19.40
N VAL A 66 16.48 5.85 19.08
CA VAL A 66 15.97 4.47 19.11
C VAL A 66 15.61 4.01 17.71
N LEU A 67 15.69 2.71 17.47
CA LEU A 67 15.28 2.11 16.21
C LEU A 67 13.78 1.87 16.20
N LEU A 68 13.07 2.59 15.33
CA LEU A 68 11.62 2.53 15.21
C LEU A 68 11.18 3.24 13.93
N HIS A 69 10.38 2.55 13.10
CA HIS A 69 9.78 3.16 11.91
C HIS A 69 8.65 4.13 12.29
N ASP A 70 7.66 3.64 13.03
CA ASP A 70 6.43 4.38 13.32
C ASP A 70 6.65 5.51 14.34
N GLU A 71 5.76 6.49 14.35
CA GLU A 71 5.77 7.52 15.40
C GLU A 71 5.21 7.02 16.73
N THR A 72 4.40 5.96 16.67
CA THR A 72 3.78 5.31 17.83
C THR A 72 4.35 3.93 18.05
N LEU A 73 4.16 3.41 19.27
CA LEU A 73 4.56 2.07 19.64
C LEU A 73 3.45 1.03 19.38
N GLU A 74 2.36 1.44 18.72
CA GLU A 74 1.10 0.70 18.69
C GLU A 74 1.21 -0.57 17.84
N ARG A 75 1.64 -0.45 16.58
CA ARG A 75 1.70 -1.58 15.63
C ARG A 75 2.57 -2.72 16.12
N LEU A 76 3.69 -2.41 16.78
CA LEU A 76 4.69 -3.41 17.16
C LEU A 76 4.65 -3.78 18.65
N TRP A 77 4.44 -2.82 19.55
CA TRP A 77 4.47 -3.06 21.00
C TRP A 77 3.12 -2.91 21.69
N ASN A 78 2.04 -2.68 20.94
CA ASN A 78 0.68 -2.51 21.47
C ASN A 78 0.60 -1.41 22.55
N ASP A 79 1.34 -0.32 22.33
CA ASP A 79 1.34 0.85 23.20
C ASP A 79 0.97 2.09 22.35
N PRO A 80 -0.16 2.76 22.60
CA PRO A 80 -0.66 3.85 21.76
C PRO A 80 0.16 5.13 21.90
N ARG A 81 1.11 5.19 22.83
CA ARG A 81 1.90 6.40 23.06
C ARG A 81 2.83 6.67 21.88
N HIS A 82 2.93 7.95 21.53
CA HIS A 82 3.92 8.44 20.59
C HIS A 82 5.33 8.33 21.21
N ILE A 83 6.32 7.85 20.47
CA ILE A 83 7.68 7.59 20.99
C ILE A 83 8.32 8.85 21.59
N ALA A 84 8.09 10.01 20.96
CA ALA A 84 8.53 11.31 21.47
C ALA A 84 7.96 11.71 22.84
N ALA A 85 6.92 11.02 23.34
CA ALA A 85 6.34 11.23 24.66
C ALA A 85 6.82 10.21 25.73
N VAL A 86 7.57 9.18 25.32
CA VAL A 86 7.99 8.06 26.18
C VAL A 86 9.47 8.19 26.55
N HIS A 87 9.85 7.95 27.80
CA HIS A 87 11.27 7.88 28.18
C HIS A 87 11.92 6.61 27.63
N TRP A 88 13.22 6.66 27.31
CA TRP A 88 13.92 5.49 26.80
C TRP A 88 13.82 4.28 27.72
N THR A 89 13.93 4.47 29.05
CA THR A 89 13.83 3.36 30.00
C THR A 89 12.48 2.65 29.96
N GLU A 90 11.40 3.38 29.66
CA GLU A 90 10.07 2.80 29.49
C GLU A 90 9.99 2.06 28.15
N ALA A 91 10.46 2.68 27.07
CA ALA A 91 10.50 2.07 25.74
C ALA A 91 11.34 0.77 25.71
N ALA A 92 12.51 0.77 26.36
CA ALA A 92 13.41 -0.38 26.45
C ALA A 92 12.86 -1.52 27.34
N ALA A 93 11.84 -1.26 28.14
CA ALA A 93 11.14 -2.27 28.93
C ALA A 93 10.02 -2.98 28.14
N LEU A 94 9.66 -2.47 26.94
CA LEU A 94 8.67 -3.08 26.07
C LEU A 94 9.26 -4.24 25.28
N GLY A 95 8.48 -5.31 25.13
CA GLY A 95 8.88 -6.52 24.40
C GLY A 95 9.68 -7.53 25.24
N SER A 96 9.76 -8.77 24.73
CA SER A 96 10.70 -9.77 25.24
C SER A 96 12.13 -9.40 24.86
N ALA A 97 13.14 -10.07 25.44
CA ALA A 97 14.56 -9.73 25.22
C ALA A 97 14.94 -9.54 23.74
N ASP A 98 14.38 -10.37 22.85
CA ASP A 98 14.65 -10.33 21.40
C ASP A 98 13.81 -9.30 20.63
N ALA A 99 12.81 -8.70 21.26
CA ALA A 99 11.88 -7.75 20.67
C ALA A 99 11.91 -6.37 21.34
N ARG A 100 12.95 -6.07 22.13
CA ARG A 100 13.14 -4.74 22.72
C ARG A 100 13.48 -3.71 21.65
N ILE A 101 13.03 -2.49 21.89
CA ILE A 101 13.39 -1.32 21.07
C ILE A 101 14.87 -0.98 21.35
N PRO A 102 15.78 -1.17 20.38
CA PRO A 102 17.20 -0.96 20.63
C PRO A 102 17.59 0.51 20.46
N LEU A 103 18.73 0.89 21.04
CA LEU A 103 19.38 2.16 20.74
C LEU A 103 20.12 2.07 19.42
N LEU A 104 20.30 3.21 18.75
CA LEU A 104 21.19 3.30 17.58
C LEU A 104 22.62 2.84 17.90
N ALA A 105 23.12 3.12 19.12
CA ALA A 105 24.43 2.66 19.56
C ALA A 105 24.55 1.13 19.52
N ASP A 106 23.51 0.41 19.95
CA ASP A 106 23.51 -1.06 19.96
C ASP A 106 23.50 -1.65 18.54
N ALA A 107 22.80 -0.98 17.61
CA ALA A 107 22.79 -1.35 16.20
C ALA A 107 24.15 -1.13 15.53
N LEU A 108 24.84 -0.03 15.86
CA LEU A 108 26.21 0.23 15.40
C LEU A 108 27.17 -0.85 15.91
N ASP A 109 27.08 -1.21 17.20
CA ASP A 109 27.89 -2.30 17.77
C ASP A 109 27.62 -3.65 17.07
N ALA A 110 26.36 -3.92 16.69
CA ALA A 110 26.00 -5.15 15.99
C ALA A 110 26.55 -5.26 14.57
N VAL A 111 26.81 -4.14 13.89
CA VAL A 111 27.29 -4.08 12.51
C VAL A 111 28.81 -3.83 12.45
N ALA A 112 29.42 -3.31 13.52
CA ALA A 112 30.85 -3.02 13.58
C ALA A 112 31.72 -4.26 13.30
N GLY A 113 32.73 -4.09 12.45
CA GLY A 113 33.62 -5.18 12.03
C GLY A 113 32.99 -6.24 11.12
N THR A 114 31.73 -6.03 10.69
CA THR A 114 31.07 -6.87 9.69
C THR A 114 31.29 -6.29 8.28
N GLY A 115 30.99 -7.09 7.25
CA GLY A 115 31.03 -6.61 5.86
C GLY A 115 29.88 -5.69 5.48
N SER A 116 28.81 -5.67 6.27
CA SER A 116 27.57 -4.94 5.99
C SER A 116 27.68 -3.46 6.37
N VAL A 117 26.90 -2.62 5.69
CA VAL A 117 26.78 -1.20 6.00
C VAL A 117 25.40 -0.94 6.62
N LEU A 118 25.36 -0.19 7.72
CA LEU A 118 24.11 0.25 8.33
C LEU A 118 23.61 1.49 7.59
N VAL A 119 22.42 1.43 7.01
CA VAL A 119 21.75 2.57 6.36
C VAL A 119 20.74 3.12 7.34
N ILE A 120 20.93 4.36 7.79
CA ILE A 120 20.08 4.99 8.80
C ILE A 120 19.06 5.87 8.10
N ASP A 121 17.79 5.48 8.17
CA ASP A 121 16.65 6.22 7.64
C ASP A 121 16.04 7.14 8.71
N MET A 122 15.66 8.35 8.29
CA MET A 122 14.89 9.29 9.08
C MET A 122 13.97 10.14 8.20
N ASP A 123 12.66 9.99 8.40
CA ASP A 123 11.64 10.77 7.70
C ASP A 123 11.66 12.26 8.07
N GLU A 124 12.14 12.58 9.27
CA GLU A 124 12.15 13.93 9.81
C GLU A 124 13.57 14.45 10.08
N PRO A 125 13.81 15.77 10.03
CA PRO A 125 15.11 16.36 10.32
C PRO A 125 15.48 16.37 11.81
N GLY A 126 14.55 16.03 12.71
CA GLY A 126 14.71 16.08 14.16
C GLY A 126 15.78 15.12 14.71
N PRO A 127 15.77 13.83 14.32
CA PRO A 127 16.78 12.84 14.69
C PRO A 127 18.20 13.07 14.16
N ALA A 128 18.40 13.91 13.13
CA ALA A 128 19.69 14.05 12.44
C ALA A 128 20.87 14.40 13.38
N ALA A 129 20.74 15.46 14.18
CA ALA A 129 21.83 15.89 15.07
C ALA A 129 22.15 14.88 16.18
N PRO A 130 21.17 14.34 16.92
CA PRO A 130 21.41 13.25 17.87
C PRO A 130 22.03 12.00 17.23
N SER A 131 21.57 11.61 16.03
CA SER A 131 22.07 10.39 15.36
C SER A 131 23.52 10.54 14.91
N VAL A 132 23.90 11.69 14.33
CA VAL A 132 25.30 11.99 13.99
C VAL A 132 26.20 11.96 15.23
N ALA A 133 25.72 12.51 16.35
CA ALA A 133 26.47 12.47 17.61
C ALA A 133 26.71 11.04 18.11
N VAL A 134 25.70 10.16 18.03
CA VAL A 134 25.83 8.74 18.39
C VAL A 134 26.81 8.02 17.47
N VAL A 135 26.70 8.22 16.15
CA VAL A 135 27.62 7.61 15.16
C VAL A 135 29.06 8.08 15.37
N HIS A 136 29.28 9.38 15.59
CA HIS A 136 30.62 9.92 15.86
C HIS A 136 31.21 9.38 17.16
N ALA A 137 30.42 9.32 18.23
CA ALA A 137 30.87 8.78 19.52
C ALA A 137 31.27 7.29 19.39
N HIS A 138 30.47 6.50 18.66
CA HIS A 138 30.78 5.09 18.39
C HIS A 138 32.09 4.95 17.58
N ALA A 139 32.28 5.74 16.52
CA ALA A 139 33.49 5.72 15.72
C ALA A 139 34.74 6.13 16.52
N GLU A 140 34.63 7.15 17.37
CA GLU A 140 35.72 7.57 18.26
C GLU A 140 36.08 6.47 19.26
N ALA A 141 35.09 5.80 19.85
CA ALA A 141 35.29 4.68 20.77
C ALA A 141 35.94 3.47 20.09
N ALA A 142 35.51 3.10 18.89
CA ALA A 142 36.10 2.02 18.10
C ALA A 142 37.58 2.30 17.80
N ARG A 143 37.89 3.52 17.32
CA ARG A 143 39.26 3.96 17.02
C ARG A 143 40.15 3.96 18.27
N ALA A 144 39.65 4.48 19.39
CA ALA A 144 40.38 4.48 20.65
C ALA A 144 40.70 3.06 21.14
N ALA A 145 39.85 2.09 20.81
CA ALA A 145 40.05 0.69 21.14
C ALA A 145 40.81 -0.12 20.07
N GLY A 146 41.28 0.52 18.98
CA GLY A 146 41.98 -0.15 17.88
C GLY A 146 41.11 -1.14 17.10
N ARG A 147 39.78 -0.91 17.07
CA ARG A 147 38.80 -1.73 16.36
C ARG A 147 38.28 -0.99 15.14
N GLU A 148 37.83 -1.74 14.14
CA GLU A 148 37.06 -1.17 13.04
C GLU A 148 35.67 -0.76 13.52
N GLY A 149 35.24 0.46 13.18
CA GLY A 149 33.92 0.97 13.52
C GLY A 149 32.84 0.45 12.56
N ALA A 150 31.58 0.78 12.85
CA ALA A 150 30.48 0.52 11.94
C ALA A 150 30.59 1.44 10.70
N ARG A 151 30.31 0.87 9.53
CA ARG A 151 30.17 1.64 8.28
C ARG A 151 28.72 2.10 8.17
N VAL A 152 28.53 3.39 7.91
CA VAL A 152 27.20 4.04 7.94
C VAL A 152 26.91 4.79 6.63
N ALA A 153 25.69 4.64 6.14
CA ALA A 153 25.07 5.52 5.15
C ALA A 153 23.78 6.13 5.71
N TRP A 154 23.31 7.23 5.12
CA TRP A 154 22.15 7.98 5.58
C TRP A 154 21.12 8.11 4.46
N CYS A 155 19.85 7.83 4.75
CA CYS A 155 18.71 8.08 3.86
C CYS A 155 17.55 8.72 4.64
N GLY A 156 16.42 8.95 3.96
CA GLY A 156 15.23 9.59 4.52
C GLY A 156 14.90 10.90 3.81
N SER A 157 14.36 11.90 4.52
CA SER A 157 13.90 13.13 3.87
C SER A 157 15.03 14.04 3.38
N LEU A 158 14.75 14.85 2.35
CA LEU A 158 15.74 15.76 1.76
C LEU A 158 16.25 16.79 2.79
N GLU A 159 15.37 17.24 3.69
CA GLU A 159 15.72 18.15 4.77
C GLU A 159 16.66 17.48 5.78
N ALA A 160 16.38 16.23 6.17
CA ALA A 160 17.25 15.46 7.03
C ALA A 160 18.64 15.25 6.40
N MET A 161 18.71 14.82 5.13
CA MET A 161 19.98 14.61 4.43
C MET A 161 20.80 15.88 4.28
N THR A 162 20.13 17.01 4.07
CA THR A 162 20.75 18.33 4.09
C THR A 162 21.39 18.61 5.44
N ARG A 163 20.67 18.37 6.53
CA ARG A 163 21.17 18.57 7.89
C ARG A 163 22.31 17.60 8.23
N ILE A 164 22.24 16.35 7.79
CA ILE A 164 23.33 15.38 7.94
C ILE A 164 24.60 15.88 7.26
N ARG A 165 24.52 16.37 6.02
CA ARG A 165 25.68 16.94 5.30
C ARG A 165 26.28 18.15 6.01
N ASP A 166 25.45 19.01 6.59
CA ASP A 166 25.91 20.19 7.34
C ASP A 166 26.62 19.80 8.65
N LEU A 167 26.18 18.73 9.29
CA LEU A 167 26.78 18.19 10.53
C LEU A 167 28.02 17.33 10.27
N ASP A 168 28.04 16.63 9.13
CA ASP A 168 29.13 15.75 8.71
C ASP A 168 29.45 15.95 7.21
N PRO A 169 30.53 16.71 6.91
CA PRO A 169 30.98 16.96 5.54
C PRO A 169 31.40 15.71 4.76
N HIS A 170 31.57 14.56 5.42
CA HIS A 170 32.00 13.29 4.84
C HIS A 170 30.95 12.18 4.91
N ALA A 171 29.74 12.46 5.44
CA ALA A 171 28.64 11.51 5.45
C ALA A 171 28.38 10.87 4.07
N SER A 172 28.19 9.56 4.05
CA SER A 172 27.70 8.81 2.88
C SER A 172 26.19 8.98 2.79
N ILE A 173 25.72 9.74 1.81
CA ILE A 173 24.29 10.09 1.68
C ILE A 173 23.69 9.35 0.50
N TRP A 174 22.57 8.67 0.77
CA TRP A 174 21.64 8.13 -0.19
C TRP A 174 20.55 9.19 -0.41
N LEU A 175 20.66 9.96 -1.49
CA LEU A 175 19.79 11.09 -1.79
C LEU A 175 18.37 10.61 -2.11
N PRO A 176 17.33 10.97 -1.32
CA PRO A 176 15.95 10.67 -1.69
C PRO A 176 15.57 11.36 -2.99
N TRP A 177 15.10 10.60 -3.98
CA TRP A 177 14.70 11.17 -5.26
C TRP A 177 13.60 10.36 -5.95
N ASN A 178 12.35 10.77 -5.79
CA ASN A 178 11.20 10.08 -6.38
C ASN A 178 10.71 10.81 -7.64
N ARG A 179 11.63 11.08 -8.57
CA ARG A 179 11.34 11.70 -9.87
C ARG A 179 12.17 11.05 -10.97
N ARG A 180 11.69 11.09 -12.21
CA ARG A 180 12.34 10.48 -13.38
C ARG A 180 13.49 11.29 -13.96
N ASP A 181 13.51 12.59 -13.71
CA ASP A 181 14.61 13.46 -14.09
C ASP A 181 15.79 13.29 -13.15
N LEU A 182 16.99 13.67 -13.61
CA LEU A 182 18.17 13.66 -12.75
C LEU A 182 18.02 14.74 -11.65
N PRO A 183 18.48 14.49 -10.41
CA PRO A 183 18.53 15.54 -9.40
C PRO A 183 19.24 16.80 -9.93
N PRO A 184 18.72 18.01 -9.66
CA PRO A 184 19.34 19.24 -10.10
C PRO A 184 20.81 19.31 -9.70
N LYS A 185 21.67 19.81 -10.59
CA LYS A 185 23.12 19.89 -10.34
C LYS A 185 23.45 20.58 -9.01
N GLN A 186 22.74 21.65 -8.66
CA GLN A 186 22.93 22.34 -7.38
C GLN A 186 22.72 21.44 -6.17
N LEU A 187 21.77 20.50 -6.24
CA LEU A 187 21.49 19.55 -5.18
C LEU A 187 22.59 18.47 -5.10
N LEU A 188 23.01 17.94 -6.26
CA LEU A 188 24.12 16.98 -6.35
C LEU A 188 25.42 17.60 -5.81
N ASP A 189 25.73 18.84 -6.18
CA ASP A 189 26.92 19.57 -5.71
C ASP A 189 26.86 19.83 -4.20
N ARG A 190 25.67 20.15 -3.65
CA ARG A 190 25.48 20.42 -2.23
C ARG A 190 25.62 19.16 -1.39
N LEU A 191 24.87 18.12 -1.73
CA LEU A 191 24.76 16.92 -0.91
C LEU A 191 25.85 15.90 -1.21
N ARG A 192 26.44 15.92 -2.40
CA ARG A 192 27.48 14.99 -2.85
C ARG A 192 27.11 13.55 -2.50
N PRO A 193 25.97 13.06 -3.03
CA PRO A 193 25.46 11.75 -2.66
C PRO A 193 26.39 10.63 -3.12
N THR A 194 26.45 9.55 -2.36
CA THR A 194 27.08 8.29 -2.76
C THR A 194 26.10 7.42 -3.55
N ALA A 195 24.80 7.58 -3.30
CA ALA A 195 23.73 6.96 -4.05
C ALA A 195 22.55 7.91 -4.25
N VAL A 196 21.78 7.72 -5.32
CA VAL A 196 20.43 8.26 -5.48
C VAL A 196 19.46 7.13 -5.15
N ASN A 197 18.59 7.38 -4.17
CA ASN A 197 17.68 6.41 -3.59
C ASN A 197 16.23 6.74 -3.95
N SER A 198 15.62 5.92 -4.79
CA SER A 198 14.35 6.23 -5.44
C SER A 198 13.30 5.15 -5.20
N ASP A 199 12.04 5.54 -5.18
CA ASP A 199 10.94 4.59 -5.39
C ASP A 199 11.16 3.85 -6.73
N HIS A 200 11.07 2.52 -6.70
CA HIS A 200 11.21 1.71 -7.91
C HIS A 200 10.21 2.08 -9.03
N ALA A 201 9.05 2.69 -8.73
CA ALA A 201 8.07 3.12 -9.73
C ALA A 201 8.58 4.25 -10.66
N VAL A 202 9.54 5.06 -10.20
CA VAL A 202 10.16 6.11 -11.00
C VAL A 202 11.43 5.64 -11.72
N LEU A 203 11.88 4.42 -11.46
CA LEU A 203 13.07 3.86 -12.06
C LEU A 203 12.90 3.76 -13.57
N SER A 204 13.92 4.21 -14.30
CA SER A 204 13.99 4.09 -15.75
C SER A 204 15.45 3.96 -16.16
N ARG A 205 15.71 3.34 -17.32
CA ARG A 205 17.08 3.22 -17.83
C ARG A 205 17.74 4.59 -18.02
N ALA A 206 16.99 5.58 -18.47
CA ALA A 206 17.48 6.95 -18.63
C ALA A 206 17.91 7.57 -17.29
N LEU A 207 17.12 7.36 -16.22
CA LEU A 207 17.48 7.84 -14.88
C LEU A 207 18.72 7.09 -14.35
N VAL A 208 18.76 5.76 -14.48
CA VAL A 208 19.93 4.94 -14.07
C VAL A 208 21.19 5.43 -14.77
N ASP A 209 21.16 5.54 -16.10
CA ASP A 209 22.32 5.96 -16.91
C ASP A 209 22.76 7.39 -16.52
N ALA A 210 21.81 8.29 -16.24
CA ALA A 210 22.11 9.65 -15.81
C ALA A 210 22.71 9.71 -14.39
N VAL A 211 22.22 8.90 -13.46
CA VAL A 211 22.75 8.77 -12.09
C VAL A 211 24.17 8.20 -12.15
N HIS A 212 24.40 7.14 -12.92
CA HIS A 212 25.72 6.56 -13.13
C HIS A 212 26.69 7.55 -13.78
N ALA A 213 26.23 8.36 -14.73
CA ALA A 213 27.03 9.43 -15.32
C ALA A 213 27.44 10.52 -14.31
N SER A 214 26.69 10.69 -13.22
CA SER A 214 27.07 11.58 -12.11
C SER A 214 28.08 10.95 -11.12
N GLY A 215 28.35 9.64 -11.26
CA GLY A 215 29.25 8.89 -10.39
C GLY A 215 28.61 8.37 -9.10
N ALA A 216 27.30 8.55 -8.93
CA ALA A 216 26.54 7.98 -7.82
C ALA A 216 25.96 6.60 -8.19
N LEU A 217 25.72 5.77 -7.17
CA LEU A 217 24.98 4.53 -7.32
C LEU A 217 23.48 4.80 -7.46
N MET A 218 22.75 3.92 -8.13
CA MET A 218 21.29 3.94 -8.19
C MET A 218 20.73 2.87 -7.25
N THR A 219 20.00 3.27 -6.23
CA THR A 219 19.33 2.36 -5.29
C THR A 219 17.82 2.53 -5.37
N CYS A 220 17.05 1.46 -5.18
CA CYS A 220 15.60 1.53 -5.19
C CYS A 220 14.92 0.78 -4.04
N TRP A 221 13.76 1.29 -3.64
CA TRP A 221 12.99 0.80 -2.50
C TRP A 221 11.47 0.94 -2.73
N THR A 222 10.61 0.32 -1.91
CA THR A 222 10.83 -1.00 -1.32
C THR A 222 10.24 -2.02 -2.30
N VAL A 223 11.03 -3.02 -2.71
CA VAL A 223 10.65 -3.94 -3.78
C VAL A 223 10.53 -5.35 -3.22
N ASP A 224 9.31 -5.90 -3.16
CA ASP A 224 9.03 -7.19 -2.51
C ASP A 224 8.61 -8.30 -3.47
N SER A 225 8.41 -7.98 -4.74
CA SER A 225 8.13 -8.99 -5.77
C SER A 225 9.40 -9.38 -6.53
N ALA A 226 9.58 -10.67 -6.79
CA ALA A 226 10.71 -11.17 -7.57
C ALA A 226 10.74 -10.60 -9.00
N GLU A 227 9.58 -10.32 -9.58
CA GLU A 227 9.44 -9.72 -10.91
C GLU A 227 9.96 -8.28 -10.94
N SER A 228 9.50 -7.45 -9.98
CA SER A 228 9.94 -6.06 -9.86
C SER A 228 11.43 -5.96 -9.48
N MET A 229 11.94 -6.89 -8.67
CA MET A 229 13.39 -6.98 -8.39
C MET A 229 14.17 -7.25 -9.68
N ARG A 230 13.80 -8.29 -10.46
CA ARG A 230 14.45 -8.60 -11.74
C ARG A 230 14.41 -7.40 -12.68
N TRP A 231 13.27 -6.74 -12.79
CA TRP A 231 13.12 -5.56 -13.63
C TRP A 231 14.03 -4.41 -13.19
N ALA A 232 14.08 -4.08 -11.89
CA ALA A 232 14.94 -3.03 -11.37
C ALA A 232 16.43 -3.33 -11.63
N LEU A 233 16.84 -4.58 -11.41
CA LEU A 233 18.19 -5.04 -11.73
C LEU A 233 18.46 -5.01 -13.25
N ALA A 234 17.48 -5.35 -14.08
CA ALA A 234 17.57 -5.28 -15.53
C ALA A 234 17.69 -3.84 -16.05
N LEU A 235 17.18 -2.84 -15.32
CA LEU A 235 17.39 -1.42 -15.59
C LEU A 235 18.76 -0.91 -15.11
N GLY A 236 19.44 -1.67 -14.24
CA GLY A 236 20.78 -1.35 -13.74
C GLY A 236 20.80 -0.71 -12.36
N ALA A 237 19.78 -0.94 -11.52
CA ALA A 237 19.88 -0.61 -10.11
C ALA A 237 21.06 -1.35 -9.45
N ASP A 238 21.88 -0.62 -8.69
CA ASP A 238 23.07 -1.14 -8.01
C ASP A 238 22.72 -1.82 -6.68
N ALA A 239 21.64 -1.37 -6.01
CA ALA A 239 21.11 -2.03 -4.82
C ALA A 239 19.58 -1.96 -4.78
N VAL A 240 18.97 -3.02 -4.22
CA VAL A 240 17.52 -3.10 -4.02
C VAL A 240 17.22 -3.28 -2.53
N THR A 241 16.34 -2.46 -2.00
CA THR A 241 15.82 -2.55 -0.63
C THR A 241 14.51 -3.33 -0.62
N THR A 242 14.43 -4.34 0.25
CA THR A 242 13.31 -5.29 0.31
C THR A 242 13.00 -5.76 1.72
N ASN A 243 11.73 -6.08 1.99
CA ASN A 243 11.29 -6.84 3.15
C ASN A 243 11.56 -8.36 2.98
N ARG A 244 11.85 -8.82 1.76
CA ARG A 244 12.02 -10.23 1.39
C ARG A 244 13.45 -10.52 0.94
N LEU A 245 14.39 -10.37 1.87
CA LEU A 245 15.83 -10.53 1.62
C LEU A 245 16.16 -11.86 0.93
N SER A 246 15.53 -12.95 1.37
CA SER A 246 15.76 -14.29 0.80
C SER A 246 15.36 -14.38 -0.68
N VAL A 247 14.30 -13.69 -1.07
CA VAL A 247 13.82 -13.61 -2.46
C VAL A 247 14.78 -12.76 -3.30
N LEU A 248 15.20 -11.61 -2.80
CA LEU A 248 16.15 -10.75 -3.53
C LEU A 248 17.48 -11.46 -3.77
N GLN A 249 18.01 -12.17 -2.78
CA GLN A 249 19.24 -12.94 -2.95
C GLN A 249 19.09 -14.05 -3.98
N SER A 250 17.93 -14.73 -4.00
CA SER A 250 17.61 -15.69 -5.07
C SER A 250 17.61 -15.00 -6.44
N VAL A 251 16.95 -13.84 -6.57
CA VAL A 251 16.90 -13.08 -7.83
C VAL A 251 18.29 -12.64 -8.28
N ILE A 252 19.14 -12.14 -7.37
CA ILE A 252 20.52 -11.76 -7.69
C ILE A 252 21.33 -12.98 -8.17
N ALA A 253 21.11 -14.15 -7.58
CA ALA A 253 21.79 -15.38 -7.99
C ALA A 253 21.40 -15.88 -9.39
N GLU A 254 20.22 -15.51 -9.91
CA GLU A 254 19.79 -15.85 -11.27
C GLU A 254 20.63 -15.17 -12.36
N GLY A 255 21.18 -13.99 -12.05
CA GLY A 255 22.10 -13.25 -12.92
C GLY A 255 21.45 -12.52 -14.11
N PRO A 256 22.26 -11.74 -14.86
CA PRO A 256 21.76 -10.77 -15.84
C PRO A 256 20.91 -11.33 -16.97
N ALA A 257 21.17 -12.58 -17.39
CA ALA A 257 20.41 -13.22 -18.46
C ALA A 257 18.94 -13.46 -18.06
N ALA A 258 18.69 -13.83 -16.80
CA ALA A 258 17.35 -14.02 -16.28
C ALA A 258 16.63 -12.69 -16.07
N TRP A 259 17.35 -11.66 -15.60
CA TRP A 259 16.79 -10.31 -15.41
C TRP A 259 16.40 -9.67 -16.73
N ALA A 260 17.25 -9.78 -17.77
CA ALA A 260 16.98 -9.21 -19.08
C ALA A 260 15.78 -9.86 -19.79
N ALA A 261 15.42 -11.09 -19.41
CA ALA A 261 14.22 -11.77 -19.87
C ALA A 261 12.96 -11.38 -19.06
N ALA A 262 13.13 -10.69 -17.93
CA ALA A 262 12.01 -10.19 -17.14
C ALA A 262 11.32 -9.06 -17.91
N GLN A 263 10.02 -9.22 -18.09
CA GLN A 263 9.17 -8.11 -18.50
C GLN A 263 9.06 -7.17 -17.29
N PRO A 264 8.88 -5.85 -17.50
CA PRO A 264 8.51 -4.97 -16.40
C PRO A 264 7.34 -5.58 -15.64
N PRO A 265 7.24 -5.46 -14.29
CA PRO A 265 5.92 -5.55 -13.68
C PRO A 265 5.07 -4.60 -14.50
N ARG A 266 3.97 -5.08 -15.07
CA ARG A 266 3.14 -4.26 -15.95
C ARG A 266 2.40 -3.24 -15.10
N SER A 267 3.14 -2.27 -14.58
CA SER A 267 2.71 -1.06 -13.92
C SER A 267 3.00 0.09 -14.88
N LEU A 268 2.12 1.08 -14.88
CA LEU A 268 2.40 2.31 -15.58
C LEU A 268 3.69 2.93 -15.03
N ALA A 269 4.44 3.56 -15.92
CA ALA A 269 5.51 4.45 -15.52
C ALA A 269 5.01 5.48 -14.47
N GLY A 270 5.79 5.85 -13.45
CA GLY A 270 5.36 6.84 -12.43
C GLY A 270 4.67 8.09 -12.99
N ASP A 271 5.22 8.71 -14.06
CA ASP A 271 4.58 9.87 -14.71
C ASP A 271 3.25 9.52 -15.40
N GLU A 272 3.17 8.34 -16.02
CA GLU A 272 1.94 7.82 -16.64
C GLU A 272 0.90 7.44 -15.58
N LEU A 273 1.32 6.91 -14.43
CA LEU A 273 0.45 6.60 -13.30
C LEU A 273 -0.12 7.86 -12.67
N VAL A 274 0.71 8.89 -12.48
CA VAL A 274 0.26 10.22 -11.99
C VAL A 274 -0.66 10.88 -13.01
N ALA A 275 -0.32 10.82 -14.30
CA ALA A 275 -1.19 11.35 -15.36
C ALA A 275 -2.54 10.60 -15.39
N ALA A 276 -2.52 9.28 -15.28
CA ALA A 276 -3.71 8.44 -15.21
C ALA A 276 -4.55 8.76 -13.97
N ALA A 277 -3.94 8.87 -12.79
CA ALA A 277 -4.62 9.24 -11.55
C ALA A 277 -5.26 10.63 -11.65
N THR A 278 -4.54 11.61 -12.22
CA THR A 278 -5.05 12.97 -12.45
C THR A 278 -6.25 12.95 -13.40
N VAL A 279 -6.12 12.26 -14.54
CA VAL A 279 -7.21 12.10 -15.52
C VAL A 279 -8.43 11.43 -14.88
N ALA A 280 -8.22 10.37 -14.11
CA ALA A 280 -9.30 9.65 -13.44
C ALA A 280 -10.03 10.55 -12.45
N TYR A 281 -9.30 11.33 -11.65
CA TYR A 281 -9.89 12.22 -10.65
C TYR A 281 -10.69 13.34 -11.30
N GLU A 282 -10.16 13.96 -12.35
CA GLU A 282 -10.87 14.98 -13.15
C GLU A 282 -12.14 14.41 -13.80
N LEU A 283 -12.09 13.18 -14.32
CA LEU A 283 -13.26 12.50 -14.86
C LEU A 283 -14.31 12.21 -13.78
N GLY A 284 -13.90 11.78 -12.58
CA GLY A 284 -14.81 11.58 -11.45
C GLY A 284 -15.48 12.87 -10.99
N GLN A 285 -14.74 13.98 -10.91
CA GLN A 285 -15.30 15.29 -10.60
C GLN A 285 -16.29 15.76 -11.68
N TRP A 286 -15.93 15.62 -12.95
CA TRP A 286 -16.81 16.00 -14.05
C TRP A 286 -18.08 15.14 -14.09
N ALA A 287 -17.95 13.81 -13.92
CA ALA A 287 -19.09 12.89 -13.90
C ALA A 287 -20.03 13.22 -12.73
N LEU A 288 -19.48 13.53 -11.55
CA LEU A 288 -20.24 14.01 -10.40
C LEU A 288 -21.06 15.26 -10.73
N GLU A 289 -20.40 16.30 -11.27
CA GLU A 289 -21.06 17.56 -11.61
C GLU A 289 -22.12 17.37 -12.70
N HIS A 290 -21.80 16.61 -13.75
CA HIS A 290 -22.68 16.32 -14.87
C HIS A 290 -23.94 15.59 -14.42
N THR A 291 -23.78 14.50 -13.66
CA THR A 291 -24.90 13.69 -13.17
C THR A 291 -25.81 14.48 -12.23
N ARG A 292 -25.25 15.36 -11.38
CA ARG A 292 -26.04 16.24 -10.50
C ARG A 292 -26.79 17.35 -11.26
N ALA A 293 -26.23 17.84 -12.36
CA ALA A 293 -26.81 18.90 -13.17
C ALA A 293 -27.86 18.37 -14.16
N ALA A 294 -27.78 17.09 -14.52
CA ALA A 294 -28.76 16.45 -15.39
C ALA A 294 -30.15 16.50 -14.74
N ALA A 295 -31.15 16.98 -15.50
CA ALA A 295 -32.53 16.73 -15.12
C ALA A 295 -32.73 15.21 -15.11
N LEU A 296 -33.39 14.66 -14.08
CA LEU A 296 -33.81 13.25 -14.03
C LEU A 296 -34.67 12.95 -15.27
N GLY A 297 -34.00 12.57 -16.35
CA GLY A 297 -34.51 12.55 -17.71
C GLY A 297 -35.21 11.24 -18.03
N THR A 298 -35.49 11.01 -19.32
CA THR A 298 -36.27 9.86 -19.78
C THR A 298 -35.54 8.54 -19.53
N VAL A 299 -35.95 7.82 -18.49
CA VAL A 299 -35.45 6.48 -18.17
C VAL A 299 -35.86 5.51 -19.28
N ARG A 300 -34.89 4.83 -19.90
CA ARG A 300 -35.13 3.72 -20.83
C ARG A 300 -34.83 2.40 -20.11
N THR A 301 -35.44 1.31 -20.56
CA THR A 301 -35.15 -0.04 -20.05
C THR A 301 -34.34 -0.81 -21.09
N LYS A 302 -33.28 -1.50 -20.65
CA LYS A 302 -32.42 -2.38 -21.48
C LYS A 302 -33.06 -3.78 -21.55
N ALA A 303 -32.55 -4.77 -20.81
CA ALA A 303 -32.96 -6.17 -20.95
C ALA A 303 -34.28 -6.51 -20.24
N ASN A 304 -34.64 -5.79 -19.18
CA ASN A 304 -35.88 -5.98 -18.43
C ASN A 304 -36.30 -4.69 -17.68
N ALA A 305 -37.46 -4.71 -17.03
CA ALA A 305 -38.03 -3.54 -16.36
C ALA A 305 -37.19 -2.99 -15.18
N ALA A 306 -36.22 -3.75 -14.67
CA ALA A 306 -35.29 -3.34 -13.61
C ALA A 306 -33.89 -2.95 -14.14
N ASP A 307 -33.67 -3.08 -15.45
CA ASP A 307 -32.39 -2.78 -16.11
C ASP A 307 -32.55 -1.43 -16.83
N HIS A 308 -32.13 -0.36 -16.16
CA HIS A 308 -32.36 1.02 -16.58
C HIS A 308 -31.11 1.60 -17.26
N VAL A 309 -31.30 2.45 -18.26
CA VAL A 309 -30.26 3.33 -18.81
C VAL A 309 -30.83 4.73 -18.96
N THR A 310 -30.04 5.74 -18.61
CA THR A 310 -30.38 7.14 -18.83
C THR A 310 -29.44 7.76 -19.86
N ASP A 311 -29.82 8.93 -20.39
CA ASP A 311 -28.93 9.69 -21.28
C ASP A 311 -27.63 10.13 -20.56
N VAL A 312 -27.63 10.11 -19.21
CA VAL A 312 -26.44 10.40 -18.39
C VAL A 312 -25.41 9.28 -18.49
N ASP A 313 -25.83 8.02 -18.39
CA ASP A 313 -24.93 6.84 -18.49
C ASP A 313 -24.13 6.90 -19.79
N LEU A 314 -24.84 7.10 -20.91
CA LEU A 314 -24.25 7.21 -22.25
C LEU A 314 -23.31 8.42 -22.38
N ALA A 315 -23.72 9.60 -21.87
CA ALA A 315 -22.92 10.81 -21.97
C ALA A 315 -21.63 10.73 -21.16
N VAL A 316 -21.71 10.16 -19.95
CA VAL A 316 -20.56 10.01 -19.06
C VAL A 316 -19.56 9.02 -19.63
N GLU A 317 -19.99 7.83 -20.05
CA GLU A 317 -19.06 6.84 -20.62
C GLU A 317 -18.44 7.33 -21.92
N GLN A 318 -19.21 8.00 -22.78
CA GLN A 318 -18.68 8.61 -24.01
C GLN A 318 -17.59 9.64 -23.70
N HIS A 319 -17.80 10.51 -22.70
CA HIS A 319 -16.81 11.50 -22.30
C HIS A 319 -15.54 10.86 -21.74
N VAL A 320 -15.67 9.82 -20.88
CA VAL A 320 -14.54 9.04 -20.38
C VAL A 320 -13.72 8.49 -21.55
N ARG A 321 -14.36 7.84 -22.53
CA ARG A 321 -13.67 7.27 -23.70
C ARG A 321 -12.92 8.32 -24.52
N GLU A 322 -13.52 9.48 -24.75
CA GLU A 322 -12.90 10.60 -25.48
C GLU A 322 -11.66 11.13 -24.74
N VAL A 323 -11.76 11.34 -23.42
CA VAL A 323 -10.67 11.85 -22.59
C VAL A 323 -9.53 10.86 -22.50
N ILE A 324 -9.82 9.58 -22.24
CA ILE A 324 -8.81 8.52 -22.18
C ILE A 324 -8.09 8.39 -23.52
N SER A 325 -8.82 8.34 -24.63
CA SER A 325 -8.22 8.22 -25.97
C SER A 325 -7.33 9.42 -26.32
N ALA A 326 -7.71 10.63 -25.91
CA ALA A 326 -6.98 11.85 -26.20
C ALA A 326 -5.75 12.07 -25.31
N ARG A 327 -5.84 11.73 -24.02
CA ARG A 327 -4.80 12.07 -23.02
C ARG A 327 -3.92 10.89 -22.63
N LEU A 328 -4.39 9.66 -22.84
CA LEU A 328 -3.70 8.42 -22.49
C LEU A 328 -3.69 7.47 -23.70
N PRO A 329 -3.03 7.87 -24.81
CA PRO A 329 -3.04 7.11 -26.04
C PRO A 329 -2.48 5.70 -25.84
N GLY A 330 -3.18 4.70 -26.36
CA GLY A 330 -2.81 3.29 -26.22
C GLY A 330 -3.50 2.57 -25.06
N HIS A 331 -4.26 3.27 -24.21
CA HIS A 331 -5.11 2.62 -23.21
C HIS A 331 -6.44 2.15 -23.83
N THR A 332 -7.00 1.06 -23.31
CA THR A 332 -8.33 0.54 -23.67
C THR A 332 -9.39 0.94 -22.65
N VAL A 333 -10.67 0.91 -23.03
CA VAL A 333 -11.81 1.16 -22.13
C VAL A 333 -12.86 0.06 -22.30
N VAL A 334 -13.22 -0.56 -21.18
CA VAL A 334 -14.31 -1.50 -21.01
C VAL A 334 -15.36 -0.82 -20.15
N GLY A 335 -16.56 -0.63 -20.67
CA GLY A 335 -17.64 0.05 -19.96
C GLY A 335 -18.96 -0.67 -20.08
N GLU A 336 -19.91 -0.31 -19.20
CA GLU A 336 -21.23 -0.92 -19.16
C GLU A 336 -22.03 -0.69 -20.45
N GLU A 337 -21.96 0.52 -21.02
CA GLU A 337 -22.85 0.94 -22.10
C GLU A 337 -22.29 0.63 -23.49
N PHE A 338 -21.01 0.90 -23.72
CA PHE A 338 -20.38 0.71 -25.03
C PHE A 338 -19.49 -0.54 -25.09
N GLY A 339 -19.40 -1.30 -24.00
CA GLY A 339 -18.66 -2.56 -23.95
C GLY A 339 -17.14 -2.36 -24.09
N GLY A 340 -16.48 -3.23 -24.85
CA GLY A 340 -15.02 -3.26 -25.01
C GLY A 340 -14.41 -4.55 -24.48
N ALA A 341 -13.11 -4.72 -24.70
CA ALA A 341 -12.37 -5.86 -24.19
C ALA A 341 -10.98 -5.42 -23.72
N PRO A 342 -10.48 -5.99 -22.61
CA PRO A 342 -9.09 -5.79 -22.22
C PRO A 342 -8.17 -6.50 -23.20
N GLU A 343 -7.02 -5.89 -23.47
CA GLU A 343 -5.93 -6.51 -24.22
C GLU A 343 -4.79 -6.89 -23.27
N PRO A 344 -4.19 -8.09 -23.40
CA PRO A 344 -3.09 -8.50 -22.52
C PRO A 344 -1.94 -7.50 -22.54
N GLY A 345 -1.60 -6.97 -21.36
CA GLY A 345 -0.52 -6.01 -21.17
C GLY A 345 -0.79 -4.59 -21.61
N VAL A 346 -2.03 -4.29 -21.99
CA VAL A 346 -2.47 -2.93 -22.31
C VAL A 346 -3.21 -2.37 -21.09
N PRO A 347 -2.94 -1.12 -20.67
CA PRO A 347 -3.70 -0.47 -19.62
C PRO A 347 -5.18 -0.36 -20.00
N CYS A 348 -6.03 -0.94 -19.18
CA CYS A 348 -7.46 -1.02 -19.42
C CYS A 348 -8.24 -0.31 -18.33
N TRP A 349 -9.07 0.64 -18.73
CA TRP A 349 -10.02 1.33 -17.89
C TRP A 349 -11.34 0.56 -17.83
N TYR A 350 -11.88 0.41 -16.63
CA TYR A 350 -13.18 -0.19 -16.33
C TYR A 350 -14.07 0.92 -15.80
N VAL A 351 -15.19 1.18 -16.48
CA VAL A 351 -16.06 2.32 -16.16
C VAL A 351 -17.52 1.91 -16.03
N ASP A 352 -18.09 2.18 -14.86
CA ASP A 352 -19.52 2.25 -14.65
C ASP A 352 -19.90 3.74 -14.55
N PRO A 353 -20.59 4.30 -15.56
CA PRO A 353 -20.93 5.71 -15.56
C PRO A 353 -21.93 6.07 -14.45
N VAL A 354 -22.80 5.14 -14.05
CA VAL A 354 -23.85 5.33 -13.04
C VAL A 354 -24.20 3.99 -12.36
N ASP A 355 -23.41 3.58 -11.37
CA ASP A 355 -23.77 2.45 -10.52
C ASP A 355 -24.99 2.82 -9.65
N GLY A 356 -26.04 2.00 -9.75
CA GLY A 356 -27.34 2.29 -9.15
C GLY A 356 -28.23 3.18 -10.03
N THR A 357 -28.25 2.94 -11.35
CA THR A 357 -29.15 3.63 -12.31
C THR A 357 -30.62 3.57 -11.87
N ALA A 358 -31.07 2.46 -11.28
CA ALA A 358 -32.41 2.33 -10.71
C ALA A 358 -32.67 3.35 -9.58
N ASN A 359 -31.66 3.59 -8.73
CA ASN A 359 -31.76 4.60 -7.67
C ASN A 359 -31.79 6.01 -8.25
N LEU A 360 -30.93 6.31 -9.23
CA LEU A 360 -30.94 7.59 -9.92
C LEU A 360 -32.31 7.87 -10.55
N ALA A 361 -32.84 6.90 -11.32
CA ALA A 361 -34.14 6.97 -11.97
C ALA A 361 -35.31 7.25 -11.01
N ASN A 362 -35.20 6.78 -9.76
CA ASN A 362 -36.23 6.93 -8.74
C ASN A 362 -35.92 8.02 -7.70
N GLY A 363 -34.83 8.78 -7.86
CA GLY A 363 -34.42 9.83 -6.93
C GLY A 363 -33.98 9.32 -5.55
N VAL A 364 -33.55 8.06 -5.45
CA VAL A 364 -33.01 7.48 -4.22
C VAL A 364 -31.54 7.93 -4.09
N PRO A 365 -31.14 8.50 -2.93
CA PRO A 365 -29.84 9.14 -2.79
C PRO A 365 -28.67 8.16 -2.56
N TRP A 366 -28.48 7.23 -3.51
CA TRP A 366 -27.49 6.15 -3.44
C TRP A 366 -27.05 5.70 -4.84
N THR A 367 -26.16 6.47 -5.46
CA THR A 367 -25.67 6.26 -6.83
C THR A 367 -24.22 6.72 -6.92
N ALA A 368 -23.39 6.03 -7.68
CA ALA A 368 -22.00 6.40 -7.88
C ALA A 368 -21.53 6.36 -9.33
N PHE A 369 -20.52 7.15 -9.65
CA PHE A 369 -19.63 6.90 -10.78
C PHE A 369 -18.48 5.99 -10.31
N SER A 370 -18.08 5.01 -11.11
CA SER A 370 -16.96 4.09 -10.82
C SER A 370 -15.99 4.05 -12.00
N LEU A 371 -14.69 4.29 -11.74
CA LEU A 371 -13.64 4.23 -12.74
C LEU A 371 -12.39 3.59 -12.15
N ALA A 372 -11.92 2.50 -12.75
CA ALA A 372 -10.68 1.83 -12.35
C ALA A 372 -9.75 1.62 -13.54
N LEU A 373 -8.45 1.71 -13.31
CA LEU A 373 -7.41 1.34 -14.26
C LEU A 373 -6.73 0.08 -13.79
N ALA A 374 -6.52 -0.86 -14.70
CA ALA A 374 -5.72 -2.04 -14.43
C ALA A 374 -4.92 -2.50 -15.64
N ILE A 375 -3.85 -3.23 -15.38
CA ILE A 375 -3.13 -4.02 -16.40
C ILE A 375 -3.13 -5.48 -15.95
N ASP A 376 -3.57 -6.40 -16.81
CA ASP A 376 -3.59 -7.85 -16.54
C ASP A 376 -4.15 -8.27 -15.17
N ARG A 377 -5.28 -7.67 -14.80
CA ARG A 377 -5.96 -7.88 -13.52
C ARG A 377 -5.28 -7.29 -12.28
N GLU A 378 -4.27 -6.45 -12.46
CA GLU A 378 -3.64 -5.68 -11.38
C GLU A 378 -4.18 -4.24 -11.36
N PRO A 379 -4.99 -3.86 -10.35
CA PRO A 379 -5.58 -2.53 -10.26
C PRO A 379 -4.55 -1.50 -9.81
N LEU A 380 -4.51 -0.36 -10.50
CA LEU A 380 -3.50 0.69 -10.36
C LEU A 380 -4.08 2.01 -9.87
N VAL A 381 -5.21 2.42 -10.42
CA VAL A 381 -5.89 3.69 -10.11
C VAL A 381 -7.38 3.41 -9.93
N ALA A 382 -8.00 4.04 -8.94
CA ALA A 382 -9.44 4.00 -8.75
C ALA A 382 -9.97 5.39 -8.45
N VAL A 383 -11.15 5.69 -8.99
CA VAL A 383 -11.97 6.85 -8.64
C VAL A 383 -13.42 6.41 -8.51
N VAL A 384 -14.05 6.79 -7.41
CA VAL A 384 -15.48 6.61 -7.18
C VAL A 384 -16.07 7.95 -6.79
N ALA A 385 -17.18 8.38 -7.40
CA ALA A 385 -17.86 9.60 -7.00
C ALA A 385 -19.27 9.31 -6.47
N ASP A 386 -19.53 9.66 -5.20
CA ASP A 386 -20.88 9.62 -4.61
C ASP A 386 -21.66 10.84 -5.09
N VAL A 387 -22.58 10.60 -6.02
CA VAL A 387 -23.34 11.64 -6.73
C VAL A 387 -24.11 12.54 -5.76
N TRP A 388 -24.72 11.94 -4.74
CA TRP A 388 -25.66 12.64 -3.86
C TRP A 388 -24.93 13.42 -2.77
N ARG A 389 -23.84 12.85 -2.24
CA ARG A 389 -23.01 13.53 -1.23
C ARG A 389 -22.05 14.56 -1.81
N GLY A 390 -21.79 14.52 -3.12
CA GLY A 390 -20.88 15.47 -3.73
C GLY A 390 -19.42 15.19 -3.38
N GLN A 391 -19.04 13.91 -3.26
CA GLN A 391 -17.71 13.50 -2.81
C GLN A 391 -17.05 12.60 -3.84
N VAL A 392 -15.74 12.81 -4.02
CA VAL A 392 -14.90 11.96 -4.87
C VAL A 392 -13.87 11.25 -4.01
N PHE A 393 -13.82 9.93 -4.16
CA PHE A 393 -12.87 9.04 -3.52
C PHE A 393 -11.88 8.58 -4.58
N SER A 394 -10.59 8.55 -4.25
CA SER A 394 -9.57 8.07 -5.16
C SER A 394 -8.56 7.17 -4.47
N ALA A 395 -7.97 6.25 -5.20
CA ALA A 395 -6.86 5.45 -4.72
C ALA A 395 -5.84 5.24 -5.83
N VAL A 396 -4.57 5.19 -5.45
CA VAL A 396 -3.49 4.72 -6.31
C VAL A 396 -2.81 3.58 -5.57
N ALA A 397 -2.61 2.46 -6.27
CA ALA A 397 -2.04 1.25 -5.69
C ALA A 397 -0.69 1.53 -5.00
N GLY A 398 -0.61 1.26 -3.70
CA GLY A 398 0.59 1.51 -2.88
C GLY A 398 0.71 2.94 -2.32
N TYR A 399 -0.15 3.87 -2.71
CA TYR A 399 -0.13 5.27 -2.26
C TYR A 399 -1.29 5.62 -1.32
N GLY A 400 -2.20 4.67 -1.07
CA GLY A 400 -3.34 4.88 -0.19
C GLY A 400 -4.60 5.32 -0.95
N ALA A 401 -5.71 5.33 -0.19
CA ALA A 401 -6.99 5.85 -0.62
C ALA A 401 -7.22 7.23 0.01
N GLU A 402 -7.95 8.09 -0.68
CA GLU A 402 -8.20 9.48 -0.29
C GLU A 402 -9.67 9.85 -0.51
N VAL A 403 -10.19 10.77 0.31
CA VAL A 403 -11.43 11.48 0.09
C VAL A 403 -11.16 12.97 0.15
N ASP A 404 -11.51 13.70 -0.91
CA ASP A 404 -11.32 15.16 -0.97
C ASP A 404 -9.90 15.62 -0.55
N GLY A 405 -8.88 14.82 -0.87
CA GLY A 405 -7.45 15.07 -0.56
C GLY A 405 -6.99 14.64 0.84
N ALA A 406 -7.83 13.97 1.63
CA ALA A 406 -7.46 13.41 2.93
C ALA A 406 -7.35 11.89 2.85
N LEU A 407 -6.22 11.33 3.31
CA LEU A 407 -6.00 9.89 3.34
C LEU A 407 -7.06 9.17 4.19
N LEU A 408 -7.67 8.14 3.61
CA LEU A 408 -8.51 7.17 4.28
C LEU A 408 -7.61 6.16 4.99
N ARG A 409 -7.85 5.97 6.28
CA ARG A 409 -7.30 4.83 7.03
C ARG A 409 -8.41 4.22 7.86
N LEU A 410 -8.64 2.93 7.67
CA LEU A 410 -9.50 2.17 8.57
C LEU A 410 -8.74 2.00 9.89
N ALA A 411 -9.10 2.86 10.85
CA ALA A 411 -8.58 2.77 12.20
C ALA A 411 -9.00 1.41 12.78
N THR A 412 -8.01 0.60 13.14
CA THR A 412 -8.24 -0.61 13.94
C THR A 412 -8.81 -0.15 15.27
N SER A 413 -10.13 -0.27 15.44
CA SER A 413 -10.80 0.20 16.65
C SER A 413 -10.59 -0.84 17.75
N GLN A 414 -9.53 -0.67 18.53
CA GLN A 414 -9.02 -1.60 19.55
C GLN A 414 -8.53 -2.95 18.98
N PRO A 415 -7.38 -3.46 19.45
CA PRO A 415 -7.07 -4.86 19.21
C PRO A 415 -8.08 -5.74 19.95
N PRO A 416 -8.37 -6.97 19.46
CA PRO A 416 -8.99 -7.98 20.28
C PRO A 416 -8.19 -8.06 21.58
N ALA A 417 -8.88 -8.14 22.72
CA ALA A 417 -8.24 -8.31 24.02
C ALA A 417 -7.15 -9.39 23.90
N PRO A 418 -5.98 -9.23 24.56
CA PRO A 418 -4.90 -10.20 24.47
C PRO A 418 -5.50 -11.59 24.62
N GLN A 419 -5.19 -12.50 23.69
CA GLN A 419 -5.63 -13.90 23.75
C GLN A 419 -5.05 -14.52 25.03
N GLN A 420 -5.72 -14.25 26.15
CA GLN A 420 -5.75 -15.11 27.30
C GLN A 420 -6.25 -16.43 26.74
N HIS A 421 -5.47 -17.50 26.91
CA HIS A 421 -5.88 -18.85 26.54
C HIS A 421 -7.36 -19.00 26.80
N ALA A 422 -8.14 -19.12 25.73
CA ALA A 422 -9.58 -19.23 25.81
C ALA A 422 -9.84 -20.41 26.76
N GLN A 423 -10.37 -20.09 27.95
CA GLN A 423 -10.99 -21.09 28.80
C GLN A 423 -12.00 -21.82 27.90
N PRO A 424 -11.98 -23.15 27.81
CA PRO A 424 -13.00 -23.88 27.07
C PRO A 424 -14.38 -23.45 27.58
N GLY A 425 -15.11 -22.67 26.76
CA GLY A 425 -16.43 -22.11 27.12
C GLY A 425 -16.52 -20.60 27.37
N ALA A 426 -15.46 -19.80 27.14
CA ALA A 426 -15.62 -18.33 27.08
C ALA A 426 -16.40 -17.93 25.82
N PRO A 427 -17.39 -17.00 25.90
CA PRO A 427 -18.15 -16.58 24.74
C PRO A 427 -17.23 -15.87 23.74
N HIS A 428 -17.28 -16.28 22.45
CA HIS A 428 -16.68 -15.51 21.36
C HIS A 428 -17.25 -14.08 21.42
N GLU A 429 -16.41 -13.06 21.48
CA GLU A 429 -16.84 -11.68 21.27
C GLU A 429 -17.36 -11.57 19.83
N ASN A 430 -18.65 -11.30 19.69
CA ASN A 430 -19.30 -11.05 18.41
C ASN A 430 -18.88 -9.66 17.91
N ALA A 431 -17.89 -9.62 17.03
CA ALA A 431 -17.30 -8.42 16.45
C ALA A 431 -18.28 -7.69 15.50
N LEU A 432 -19.33 -8.37 15.04
CA LEU A 432 -20.37 -7.79 14.20
C LEU A 432 -21.50 -7.11 15.01
N ALA A 433 -21.57 -7.32 16.33
CA ALA A 433 -22.63 -6.77 17.18
C ALA A 433 -22.69 -5.24 17.11
N GLY A 434 -23.89 -4.69 16.82
CA GLY A 434 -24.10 -3.24 16.74
C GLY A 434 -23.48 -2.56 15.51
N THR A 435 -22.89 -3.34 14.61
CA THR A 435 -22.31 -2.83 13.36
C THR A 435 -23.30 -2.91 12.19
N VAL A 436 -22.88 -2.37 11.03
CA VAL A 436 -23.66 -2.38 9.79
C VAL A 436 -22.87 -3.07 8.69
N VAL A 437 -23.49 -4.07 8.06
CA VAL A 437 -22.98 -4.75 6.87
C VAL A 437 -23.85 -4.38 5.67
N ALA A 438 -23.23 -4.09 4.54
CA ALA A 438 -23.94 -3.86 3.28
C ALA A 438 -23.90 -5.09 2.37
N THR A 439 -24.92 -5.29 1.54
CA THR A 439 -24.90 -6.24 0.43
C THR A 439 -25.84 -5.75 -0.66
N GLU A 440 -25.76 -6.34 -1.85
CA GLU A 440 -26.65 -5.98 -2.94
C GLU A 440 -27.34 -7.20 -3.55
N LEU A 441 -28.46 -6.94 -4.22
CA LEU A 441 -29.23 -7.94 -4.96
C LEU A 441 -28.55 -8.21 -6.32
N LEU A 442 -28.88 -9.36 -6.92
CA LEU A 442 -28.54 -9.64 -8.31
C LEU A 442 -29.63 -9.03 -9.20
N GLY A 443 -29.52 -7.72 -9.43
CA GLY A 443 -30.60 -6.92 -10.02
C GLY A 443 -31.77 -6.83 -9.05
N HIS A 444 -32.87 -7.54 -9.33
CA HIS A 444 -34.05 -7.58 -8.46
C HIS A 444 -34.12 -8.83 -7.56
N ALA A 445 -33.22 -9.80 -7.76
CA ALA A 445 -33.29 -11.10 -7.10
C ALA A 445 -32.29 -11.23 -5.95
N ALA A 446 -32.71 -11.87 -4.86
CA ALA A 446 -31.80 -12.27 -3.80
C ALA A 446 -30.81 -13.33 -4.32
N TRP A 447 -29.53 -13.24 -3.93
CA TRP A 447 -28.53 -14.24 -4.28
C TRP A 447 -28.71 -15.54 -3.46
N PRO A 448 -28.26 -16.69 -3.95
CA PRO A 448 -28.38 -17.97 -3.23
C PRO A 448 -27.69 -17.91 -1.86
N GLY A 449 -28.48 -18.06 -0.79
CA GLY A 449 -27.98 -17.93 0.59
C GLY A 449 -28.32 -16.62 1.29
N PHE A 450 -28.88 -15.63 0.59
CA PHE A 450 -29.21 -14.31 1.16
C PHE A 450 -30.09 -14.39 2.42
N GLN A 451 -31.08 -15.28 2.45
CA GLN A 451 -31.94 -15.45 3.64
C GLN A 451 -31.14 -15.98 4.83
N ALA A 452 -30.27 -16.98 4.61
CA ALA A 452 -29.39 -17.50 5.64
C ALA A 452 -28.40 -16.44 6.13
N PHE A 453 -27.87 -15.62 5.22
CA PHE A 453 -27.00 -14.48 5.55
C PHE A 453 -27.72 -13.46 6.44
N LEU A 454 -28.93 -13.04 6.04
CA LEU A 454 -29.75 -12.12 6.82
C LEU A 454 -30.06 -12.66 8.22
N SER A 455 -30.46 -13.94 8.32
CA SER A 455 -30.70 -14.58 9.61
C SER A 455 -29.43 -14.62 10.47
N ALA A 456 -28.30 -15.02 9.90
CA ALA A 456 -27.03 -15.13 10.63
C ALA A 456 -26.48 -13.78 11.12
N LEU A 457 -26.70 -12.69 10.36
CA LEU A 457 -26.40 -11.33 10.81
C LEU A 457 -27.36 -10.88 11.92
N THR A 458 -28.65 -11.20 11.80
CA THR A 458 -29.67 -10.87 12.80
C THR A 458 -29.37 -11.53 14.15
N ASP A 459 -29.00 -12.82 14.13
CA ASP A 459 -28.60 -13.57 15.33
C ASP A 459 -27.36 -12.99 16.00
N ARG A 460 -26.57 -12.22 15.25
CA ARG A 460 -25.38 -11.50 15.72
C ARG A 460 -25.64 -10.04 16.06
N PHE A 461 -26.89 -9.58 16.10
CA PHE A 461 -27.21 -8.17 16.33
C PHE A 461 -26.51 -7.23 15.32
N CYS A 462 -26.20 -7.74 14.13
CA CYS A 462 -25.60 -6.99 13.03
C CYS A 462 -26.69 -6.53 12.08
N THR A 463 -26.64 -5.27 11.67
CA THR A 463 -27.67 -4.68 10.82
C THR A 463 -27.29 -4.80 9.35
N LEU A 464 -28.16 -5.37 8.53
CA LEU A 464 -27.99 -5.41 7.07
C LEU A 464 -28.49 -4.13 6.38
N ARG A 465 -27.79 -3.71 5.32
CA ARG A 465 -28.23 -2.70 4.35
C ARG A 465 -28.19 -3.27 2.94
N VAL A 466 -29.23 -2.99 2.17
CA VAL A 466 -29.34 -3.24 0.73
C VAL A 466 -29.79 -1.93 0.11
N MET A 467 -28.89 -1.25 -0.59
CA MET A 467 -29.07 0.16 -0.92
C MET A 467 -29.12 0.43 -2.42
N GLY A 468 -28.71 -0.53 -3.26
CA GLY A 468 -28.86 -0.49 -4.71
C GLY A 468 -27.64 0.04 -5.48
N SER A 469 -26.45 0.09 -4.87
CA SER A 469 -25.18 0.37 -5.57
C SER A 469 -24.08 -0.47 -4.95
N GLY A 470 -23.53 -1.39 -5.73
CA GLY A 470 -22.47 -2.30 -5.29
C GLY A 470 -21.16 -1.57 -5.03
N THR A 471 -20.88 -0.54 -5.82
CA THR A 471 -19.74 0.37 -5.67
C THR A 471 -19.79 1.07 -4.32
N LEU A 472 -20.93 1.69 -3.96
CA LEU A 472 -21.06 2.38 -2.67
C LEU A 472 -21.14 1.43 -1.48
N ALA A 473 -21.69 0.23 -1.66
CA ALA A 473 -21.67 -0.81 -0.63
C ALA A 473 -20.22 -1.20 -0.27
N LEU A 474 -19.36 -1.46 -1.27
CA LEU A 474 -17.94 -1.76 -1.08
C LEU A 474 -17.15 -0.55 -0.56
N ALA A 475 -17.24 0.59 -1.25
CA ALA A 475 -16.50 1.81 -0.88
C ALA A 475 -16.88 2.31 0.51
N GLY A 476 -18.12 2.03 0.95
CA GLY A 476 -18.58 2.29 2.30
C GLY A 476 -17.67 1.69 3.38
N VAL A 477 -17.03 0.54 3.12
CA VAL A 477 -16.05 -0.05 4.04
C VAL A 477 -14.85 0.87 4.19
N ALA A 478 -14.20 1.27 3.09
CA ALA A 478 -13.04 2.18 3.07
C ALA A 478 -13.31 3.52 3.77
N LEU A 479 -14.56 4.00 3.67
CA LEU A 479 -15.04 5.25 4.26
C LEU A 479 -15.47 5.11 5.73
N GLY A 480 -15.39 3.90 6.30
CA GLY A 480 -15.87 3.61 7.64
C GLY A 480 -17.40 3.69 7.79
N ARG A 481 -18.17 3.70 6.71
CA ARG A 481 -19.65 3.75 6.65
C ARG A 481 -20.31 2.36 6.81
N GLY A 482 -19.66 1.50 7.58
CA GLY A 482 -20.01 0.10 7.79
C GLY A 482 -18.79 -0.65 8.35
N SER A 483 -19.03 -1.86 8.85
CA SER A 483 -17.97 -2.80 9.27
C SER A 483 -17.58 -3.74 8.15
N GLY A 484 -18.48 -3.99 7.19
CA GLY A 484 -18.18 -4.78 6.01
C GLY A 484 -19.27 -4.75 4.95
N SER A 485 -19.02 -5.44 3.86
CA SER A 485 -19.93 -5.59 2.73
C SER A 485 -19.71 -6.90 2.01
N VAL A 486 -20.76 -7.41 1.37
CA VAL A 486 -20.73 -8.62 0.55
C VAL A 486 -21.34 -8.33 -0.81
N ILE A 487 -20.57 -8.55 -1.86
CA ILE A 487 -21.03 -8.51 -3.25
C ILE A 487 -21.03 -9.94 -3.78
N ALA A 488 -22.21 -10.51 -4.04
CA ALA A 488 -22.33 -11.91 -4.44
C ALA A 488 -21.87 -12.19 -5.89
N ARG A 489 -21.71 -11.16 -6.72
CA ARG A 489 -21.17 -11.27 -8.07
C ARG A 489 -20.29 -10.07 -8.37
N PHE A 490 -19.00 -10.29 -8.44
CA PHE A 490 -18.04 -9.26 -8.78
C PHE A 490 -18.07 -8.94 -10.27
N SER A 491 -18.14 -7.65 -10.58
CA SER A 491 -17.95 -7.08 -11.91
C SER A 491 -16.81 -6.07 -11.80
N PRO A 492 -15.75 -6.16 -12.62
CA PRO A 492 -14.68 -5.17 -12.57
C PRO A 492 -15.13 -3.78 -13.06
N ILE A 493 -16.22 -3.70 -13.83
CA ILE A 493 -16.82 -2.44 -14.28
C ILE A 493 -17.33 -1.66 -13.06
N ASP A 494 -18.15 -2.30 -12.23
CA ASP A 494 -18.80 -1.65 -11.10
C ASP A 494 -17.86 -1.61 -9.87
N HIS A 495 -17.22 -2.74 -9.56
CA HIS A 495 -16.67 -2.97 -8.22
C HIS A 495 -15.15 -2.75 -8.10
N LEU A 496 -14.40 -2.72 -9.20
CA LEU A 496 -12.93 -2.72 -9.13
C LEU A 496 -12.37 -1.46 -8.46
N ALA A 497 -12.98 -0.31 -8.73
CA ALA A 497 -12.55 0.96 -8.12
C ALA A 497 -12.77 0.93 -6.61
N ALA A 498 -13.94 0.48 -6.17
CA ALA A 498 -14.29 0.33 -4.76
C ALA A 498 -13.41 -0.71 -4.05
N ALA A 499 -13.10 -1.83 -4.69
CA ALA A 499 -12.21 -2.86 -4.14
C ALA A 499 -10.79 -2.32 -3.90
N LEU A 500 -10.25 -1.54 -4.86
CA LEU A 500 -8.96 -0.89 -4.69
C LEU A 500 -8.99 0.14 -3.55
N LEU A 501 -10.04 0.96 -3.44
CA LEU A 501 -10.22 1.89 -2.31
C LEU A 501 -10.18 1.17 -0.95
N VAL A 502 -10.85 0.02 -0.82
CA VAL A 502 -10.85 -0.76 0.42
C VAL A 502 -9.44 -1.26 0.75
N ARG A 503 -8.73 -1.85 -0.22
CA ARG A 503 -7.36 -2.34 -0.01
C ARG A 503 -6.44 -1.22 0.46
N GLU A 504 -6.46 -0.09 -0.25
CA GLU A 504 -5.57 1.04 0.04
C GLU A 504 -5.93 1.80 1.32
N ALA A 505 -7.18 1.67 1.80
CA ALA A 505 -7.59 2.15 3.12
C ALA A 505 -7.22 1.19 4.27
N GLY A 506 -6.66 0.01 3.96
CA GLY A 506 -6.27 -1.02 4.93
C GLY A 506 -7.36 -2.02 5.29
N GLY A 507 -8.38 -2.18 4.44
CA GLY A 507 -9.44 -3.18 4.61
C GLY A 507 -9.07 -4.54 4.04
N THR A 508 -9.75 -5.58 4.54
CA THR A 508 -9.57 -6.95 4.08
C THR A 508 -10.59 -7.27 2.98
N LEU A 509 -10.14 -7.87 1.87
CA LEU A 509 -11.04 -8.39 0.83
C LEU A 509 -10.82 -9.88 0.59
N LEU A 510 -11.86 -10.70 0.73
CA LEU A 510 -11.80 -12.15 0.54
C LEU A 510 -12.77 -12.59 -0.56
N ASP A 511 -12.34 -13.53 -1.39
CA ASP A 511 -13.23 -14.24 -2.33
C ASP A 511 -14.05 -15.35 -1.64
N GLU A 512 -14.90 -16.04 -2.40
CA GLU A 512 -15.76 -17.12 -1.89
C GLU A 512 -14.97 -18.32 -1.33
N GLU A 513 -13.68 -18.45 -1.67
CA GLU A 513 -12.77 -19.47 -1.14
C GLU A 513 -11.94 -18.96 0.05
N GLY A 514 -12.09 -17.69 0.43
CA GLY A 514 -11.40 -17.08 1.57
C GLY A 514 -9.98 -16.63 1.25
N ARG A 515 -9.66 -16.49 -0.04
CA ARG A 515 -8.37 -15.99 -0.50
C ARG A 515 -8.44 -14.48 -0.59
N GLU A 516 -7.38 -13.82 -0.14
CA GLU A 516 -7.30 -12.36 -0.21
C GLU A 516 -7.14 -11.89 -1.65
N THR A 517 -8.07 -11.06 -2.14
CA THR A 517 -8.03 -10.53 -3.50
C THR A 517 -8.92 -9.31 -3.68
N VAL A 518 -8.44 -8.34 -4.46
CA VAL A 518 -9.24 -7.20 -4.96
C VAL A 518 -10.02 -7.53 -6.23
N TRP A 519 -9.68 -8.65 -6.88
CA TRP A 519 -10.26 -9.04 -8.15
C TRP A 519 -10.43 -10.57 -8.21
N PRO A 520 -11.53 -11.10 -7.69
CA PRO A 520 -11.80 -12.54 -7.72
C PRO A 520 -11.91 -13.05 -9.16
N SER A 521 -11.48 -14.30 -9.39
CA SER A 521 -11.52 -14.94 -10.72
C SER A 521 -12.95 -15.34 -11.12
N SER A 522 -13.81 -15.58 -10.14
CA SER A 522 -15.23 -15.88 -10.28
C SER A 522 -15.97 -15.55 -8.99
N GLY A 523 -17.31 -15.48 -9.06
CA GLY A 523 -18.15 -15.30 -7.88
C GLY A 523 -18.11 -13.89 -7.31
N GLY A 524 -18.32 -13.80 -6.01
CA GLY A 524 -18.38 -12.57 -5.24
C GLY A 524 -17.09 -12.17 -4.52
N VAL A 525 -17.19 -11.09 -3.75
CA VAL A 525 -16.16 -10.63 -2.82
C VAL A 525 -16.81 -10.12 -1.53
N MET A 526 -16.17 -10.38 -0.40
CA MET A 526 -16.45 -9.74 0.88
C MET A 526 -15.35 -8.73 1.16
N ALA A 527 -15.75 -7.53 1.57
CA ALA A 527 -14.85 -6.50 2.08
C ALA A 527 -15.19 -6.18 3.53
N ALA A 528 -14.21 -6.08 4.41
CA ALA A 528 -14.43 -5.73 5.81
C ALA A 528 -13.29 -4.92 6.40
N ARG A 529 -13.58 -4.28 7.53
CA ARG A 529 -12.51 -3.85 8.44
C ARG A 529 -11.79 -5.09 8.98
N PRO A 530 -10.48 -5.02 9.27
CA PRO A 530 -9.71 -6.16 9.75
C PRO A 530 -10.35 -6.87 10.95
N GLU A 531 -10.88 -6.11 11.93
CA GLU A 531 -11.50 -6.67 13.13
C GLU A 531 -12.78 -7.49 12.87
N GLN A 532 -13.48 -7.27 11.75
CA GLN A 532 -14.73 -7.96 11.41
C GLN A 532 -14.57 -8.97 10.25
N ALA A 533 -13.39 -9.04 9.63
CA ALA A 533 -13.18 -9.82 8.42
C ALA A 533 -13.46 -11.31 8.62
N ASP A 534 -12.90 -11.91 9.68
CA ASP A 534 -13.05 -13.35 9.95
C ASP A 534 -14.52 -13.72 10.21
N GLU A 535 -15.19 -13.01 11.12
CA GLU A 535 -16.58 -13.31 11.47
C GLU A 535 -17.54 -13.05 10.31
N LEU A 536 -17.35 -11.96 9.55
CA LEU A 536 -18.18 -11.70 8.37
C LEU A 536 -17.97 -12.75 7.28
N TYR A 537 -16.72 -13.18 7.07
CA TYR A 537 -16.42 -14.23 6.12
C TYR A 537 -17.08 -15.55 6.51
N GLU A 538 -17.02 -15.95 7.78
CA GLU A 538 -17.70 -17.15 8.27
C GLU A 538 -19.20 -17.11 8.00
N VAL A 539 -19.85 -15.97 8.29
CA VAL A 539 -21.28 -15.77 8.04
C VAL A 539 -21.60 -15.88 6.55
N TRP A 540 -20.79 -15.25 5.69
CA TRP A 540 -20.98 -15.28 4.25
C TRP A 540 -20.75 -16.69 3.66
N ALA A 541 -19.67 -17.36 4.06
CA ALA A 541 -19.34 -18.71 3.58
C ALA A 541 -20.40 -19.74 3.97
N LEU A 542 -20.96 -19.66 5.18
CA LEU A 542 -22.09 -20.51 5.59
C LEU A 542 -23.34 -20.25 4.76
N ALA A 543 -23.65 -18.97 4.49
CA ALA A 543 -24.77 -18.59 3.65
C ALA A 543 -24.65 -19.12 2.22
N LEU A 544 -23.46 -19.00 1.61
CA LEU A 544 -23.19 -19.54 0.27
C LEU A 544 -23.43 -21.06 0.21
N ARG A 545 -22.96 -21.80 1.22
CA ARG A 545 -23.18 -23.26 1.30
C ARG A 545 -24.67 -23.61 1.41
N ALA A 546 -25.41 -22.91 2.27
CA ALA A 546 -26.85 -23.11 2.40
C ALA A 546 -27.58 -22.84 1.07
N GLY A 547 -27.20 -21.76 0.35
CA GLY A 547 -27.76 -21.45 -0.96
C GLY A 547 -27.48 -22.51 -2.03
N GLN A 548 -26.29 -23.13 -2.01
CA GLN A 548 -25.94 -24.22 -2.91
C GLN A 548 -26.73 -25.50 -2.61
N GLU A 549 -26.98 -25.79 -1.32
CA GLU A 549 -27.80 -26.94 -0.91
C GLU A 549 -29.26 -26.77 -1.32
N ASP A 550 -29.85 -25.58 -1.13
CA ASP A 550 -31.22 -25.27 -1.56
C ASP A 550 -31.40 -25.37 -3.08
N ALA A 551 -30.40 -24.92 -3.84
CA ALA A 551 -30.38 -25.05 -5.29
C ALA A 551 -30.29 -26.52 -5.74
N ARG A 552 -29.51 -27.36 -5.05
CA ARG A 552 -29.40 -28.80 -5.32
C ARG A 552 -30.67 -29.57 -4.95
N ASN A 553 -31.35 -29.14 -3.89
CA ASN A 553 -32.57 -29.78 -3.38
C ASN A 553 -33.85 -29.36 -4.13
N GLY A 554 -33.75 -28.47 -5.12
CA GLY A 554 -34.88 -28.09 -5.99
C GLY A 554 -35.90 -27.13 -5.35
N ASN A 555 -35.63 -26.61 -4.15
CA ASN A 555 -36.52 -25.67 -3.45
C ASN A 555 -36.41 -24.22 -3.95
N GLY A 556 -35.49 -23.93 -4.87
CA GLY A 556 -35.26 -22.58 -5.43
C GLY A 556 -36.18 -22.13 -6.56
N GLN A 557 -37.25 -22.88 -6.91
CA GLN A 557 -38.25 -22.37 -7.85
C GLN A 557 -39.19 -21.40 -7.14
N VAL A 558 -38.95 -20.10 -7.34
CA VAL A 558 -39.98 -19.05 -7.16
C VAL A 558 -41.22 -19.49 -7.97
N PRO A 559 -42.44 -19.49 -7.40
CA PRO A 559 -43.62 -19.85 -8.16
C PRO A 559 -43.75 -18.89 -9.36
N ARG A 560 -43.87 -19.44 -10.57
CA ARG A 560 -44.29 -18.65 -11.73
C ARG A 560 -45.69 -18.12 -11.44
N VAL A 561 -45.78 -16.86 -11.04
CA VAL A 561 -47.05 -16.14 -11.00
C VAL A 561 -47.43 -15.85 -12.45
N GLY A 562 -48.55 -16.43 -12.88
CA GLY A 562 -49.11 -16.27 -14.22
C GLY A 562 -49.88 -14.97 -14.41
#